data_AF-A0A4R3I4F2-F1
#
_entry.id   AF-A0A4R3I4F2-F1
#
_cell.length_a   1.000
_cell.length_b   1.000
_cell.length_c   1.000
_cell.angle_alpha   90.00
_cell.angle_beta   90.00
_cell.angle_gamma   90.00
#
_symmetry.space_group_name_H-M   'P 1'
#
loop_
_entity.id
_entity.type
_entity.pdbx_description
1 polymer ?
#
loop_
_entity_poly.entity_id
_entity_poly.type
_entity_poly.pdbx_seq_one_letter_code
_entity_poly.pdbx_strand_id
1 'polypeptide(L)' 'MDILILLIPVTMLLLTVGGLFFWWTVRSGQYDDLDSPAHKILFDDDKDMIPTSDKDD' A
#
# COMPACT_ATOMS: atom_id res chain seq x y z
N MET A 1 0.27 -22.03 34.78
CA MET A 1 0.19 -20.56 34.99
C MET A 1 1.39 -19.84 34.38
N ASP A 2 2.53 -20.51 34.19
CA ASP A 2 3.78 -19.90 33.71
C ASP A 2 3.72 -19.39 32.26
N ILE A 3 2.99 -20.09 31.38
CA ILE A 3 2.87 -19.67 29.98
C ILE A 3 2.16 -18.32 29.82
N LEU A 4 1.25 -17.97 30.73
CA LEU A 4 0.54 -16.68 30.69
C LEU A 4 1.51 -15.52 30.92
N ILE A 5 2.55 -15.71 31.75
CA ILE A 5 3.59 -14.71 32.01
C ILE A 5 4.39 -14.41 30.73
N LEU A 6 4.54 -15.39 29.82
CA LEU A 6 5.16 -15.19 28.51
C LEU A 6 4.16 -14.59 27.50
N LEU A 7 2.94 -15.09 27.46
CA LEU A 7 1.97 -14.72 26.41
C LEU A 7 1.45 -13.29 26.56
N ILE A 8 1.27 -12.79 27.78
CA ILE A 8 0.80 -11.41 28.03
C ILE A 8 1.75 -10.35 27.44
N PRO A 9 3.06 -10.36 27.73
CA PRO A 9 3.98 -9.37 27.14
C PRO A 9 4.14 -9.55 25.63
N VAL A 10 4.15 -10.79 25.13
CA VAL A 10 4.22 -11.06 23.68
C VAL A 10 3.00 -10.46 22.96
N THR A 11 1.79 -10.66 23.50
CA THR A 11 0.58 -10.09 22.91
C THR A 11 0.53 -8.57 23.02
N MET A 12 0.97 -7.97 24.14
CA MET A 12 1.11 -6.50 24.23
C MET A 12 2.08 -5.94 23.19
N LEU A 13 3.21 -6.62 22.95
CA LEU A 13 4.17 -6.21 21.93
C LEU A 13 3.54 -6.28 20.54
N LEU A 14 2.87 -7.38 20.21
CA LEU A 14 2.19 -7.55 18.91
C LEU A 14 1.10 -6.50 18.69
N LEU A 15 0.29 -6.21 19.71
CA LEU A 15 -0.75 -5.17 19.64
C LEU A 15 -0.14 -3.78 19.41
N THR A 16 0.97 -3.49 20.09
CA THR A 16 1.66 -2.20 19.95
C THR A 16 2.25 -2.06 18.55
N VAL A 17 2.96 -3.09 18.06
CA VAL A 17 3.54 -3.10 16.72
C VAL A 17 2.45 -3.01 15.65
N GLY A 18 1.39 -3.81 15.77
CA GLY A 18 0.25 -3.79 14.86
C GLY A 18 -0.46 -2.44 14.85
N GLY A 19 -0.67 -1.83 16.02
CA GLY A 19 -1.28 -0.51 16.15
C GLY A 19 -0.43 0.60 15.54
N LEU A 20 0.89 0.59 15.76
CA LEU A 20 1.81 1.55 15.15
C LEU A 20 1.84 1.40 13.63
N PHE A 21 1.89 0.16 13.13
CA PHE A 21 1.89 -0.12 11.70
C PHE A 21 0.58 0.33 11.05
N PHE A 22 -0.56 -0.02 11.66
CA PHE A 22 -1.88 0.42 11.20
C PHE A 22 -2.00 1.96 11.17
N TRP A 23 -1.59 2.63 12.25
CA TRP A 23 -1.61 4.09 12.32
C TRP A 23 -0.72 4.73 11.24
N TRP A 24 0.46 4.17 11.00
CA TRP A 24 1.36 4.60 9.93
C TRP A 24 0.72 4.44 8.55
N THR A 25 0.11 3.28 8.26
CA THR A 25 -0.55 3.01 6.97
C THR A 25 -1.72 3.95 6.70
N VAL A 26 -2.53 4.24 7.71
CA VAL A 26 -3.62 5.23 7.60
C VAL A 26 -3.07 6.62 7.32
N ARG A 27 -1.99 7.02 7.99
CA ARG A 27 -1.37 8.34 7.78
C ARG A 27 -0.59 8.45 6.46
N SER A 28 -0.08 7.34 5.92
CA SER A 28 0.66 7.32 4.66
C SER A 28 -0.25 7.38 3.43
N GLY A 29 -1.57 7.42 3.61
CA GLY A 29 -2.52 7.53 2.51
C GLY A 29 -2.56 6.29 1.60
N GLN A 30 -2.08 5.13 2.08
CA GLN A 30 -2.05 3.91 1.26
C GLN A 30 -3.46 3.44 0.87
N TYR A 31 -4.46 3.79 1.66
CA TYR A 31 -5.87 3.46 1.41
C TYR A 31 -6.62 4.53 0.60
N ASP A 32 -5.98 5.65 0.26
CA ASP A 32 -6.63 6.76 -0.44
C ASP A 32 -6.75 6.50 -1.95
N ASP A 33 -5.94 5.58 -2.49
CA ASP A 33 -5.91 5.26 -3.91
C ASP A 33 -6.03 3.75 -4.16
N LEU A 34 -7.26 3.25 -4.00
CA LEU A 34 -7.62 1.87 -4.36
C LEU A 34 -8.03 1.74 -5.84
N ASP A 35 -8.27 2.86 -6.52
CA ASP A 35 -8.84 2.90 -7.87
C ASP A 35 -7.77 3.03 -8.97
N SER A 36 -6.66 3.77 -8.76
CA SER A 36 -5.56 3.89 -9.74
C SER A 36 -5.00 2.55 -10.24
N PRO A 37 -4.74 1.53 -9.38
CA PRO A 37 -4.09 0.31 -9.84
C PRO A 37 -4.92 -0.44 -10.87
N ALA A 38 -6.24 -0.43 -10.73
CA ALA A 38 -7.18 -1.10 -11.64
C ALA A 38 -7.33 -0.36 -12.98
N HIS A 39 -7.13 0.96 -13.00
CA HIS A 39 -7.16 1.72 -14.25
C HIS A 39 -5.84 1.66 -15.02
N LYS A 40 -4.70 1.52 -14.32
CA LYS A 40 -3.39 1.37 -14.98
C LYS A 40 -3.31 0.17 -15.91
N ILE A 41 -3.80 -1.01 -15.52
CA ILE A 41 -3.76 -2.21 -16.38
C ILE A 41 -4.50 -2.03 -17.71
N LEU A 42 -5.48 -1.12 -17.77
CA LEU A 42 -6.26 -0.88 -18.99
C LEU A 42 -5.60 0.12 -19.95
N PHE A 43 -4.73 1.01 -19.45
CA PHE A 43 -4.15 2.12 -20.22
C PHE A 43 -2.63 2.09 -20.30
N ASP A 44 -1.95 1.18 -19.57
CA ASP A 44 -0.49 1.05 -19.56
C ASP A 44 0.07 0.54 -20.91
N ASP A 45 -0.74 -0.13 -21.74
CA ASP A 45 -0.31 -0.69 -23.04
C ASP A 45 -0.44 0.30 -24.21
N ASP A 46 -1.25 1.36 -24.06
CA ASP A 46 -1.57 2.29 -25.16
C ASP A 46 -0.59 3.47 -25.27
N LYS A 47 0.27 3.66 -24.27
CA LYS A 47 1.23 4.78 -24.19
C LYS A 47 2.27 4.78 -25.31
N ASP A 48 2.65 3.59 -25.80
CA ASP A 48 3.63 3.43 -26.88
C ASP A 48 2.97 3.42 -28.27
N MET A 49 1.63 3.47 -28.32
CA MET A 49 0.84 3.47 -29.56
C MET A 49 0.43 4.86 -30.03
N ILE A 50 0.70 5.91 -29.25
CA ILE A 50 0.47 7.30 -29.68
C ILE A 50 1.57 7.66 -30.68
N PRO A 51 1.25 7.85 -31.97
CA PRO A 51 2.25 8.27 -32.94
C PRO A 51 2.72 9.67 -32.53
N THR A 52 4.01 9.83 -32.24
CA THR A 52 4.60 11.17 -32.20
C THR A 52 4.39 11.75 -33.58
N SER A 53 3.55 12.77 -33.71
CA SER A 53 3.61 13.59 -34.91
C SER A 53 4.92 14.34 -34.82
N ASP A 54 5.98 13.72 -35.34
CA ASP A 54 7.14 14.44 -35.84
C ASP A 54 6.58 15.35 -36.93
N LYS A 55 6.13 16.53 -36.50
CA LYS A 55 6.01 17.67 -37.38
C LYS A 55 7.45 18.11 -37.58
N ASP A 56 8.05 17.53 -38.62
CA ASP A 56 9.03 18.24 -39.43
C ASP A 56 8.45 19.64 -39.71
N ASP A 57 9.03 20.65 -39.04
CA ASP A 57 9.28 22.03 -39.53
C ASP A 57 10.03 22.84 -38.43
#